data_AF-A0A2E8JIP5-F1
#
_entry.id   AF-A0A2E8JIP5-F1
#
_cell.length_a   1.000
_cell.length_b   1.000
_cell.length_c   1.000
_cell.angle_alpha   90.00
_cell.angle_beta   90.00
_cell.angle_gamma   90.00
#
_symmetry.space_group_name_H-M   'P 1'
#
loop_
_entity.id
_entity.type
_entity.pdbx_description
1 polymer ?
#
loop_
_entity_poly.entity_id
_entity_poly.type
_entity_poly.pdbx_seq_one_letter_code
_entity_poly.pdbx_strand_id
1 'polypeptide(L)'
;MQEFAIIWDWLAFAIRWVHVITAMAWIGSSFYFIALDLGLRKSDDLPKGAHGEEWQVHGGGFYHVRKYLVAPEEMPAHLTWFKWESYSTWLSGAALLMVMYWAGAEIYLIDQSKADLSVFQAILISAGSLALGWVIYDFLCKSKLGDSPTVLMVLLFVLLVVMAWGYDQIFTGRASLLHLGAFTATIMTANVFFIIMPNQRIVVADLVAGRVPDAKYGKIAKLRSTHNNYLTLPVIFLMLSTHYPLAFASEYNWLICALVFLMGVTIRHYFNTRHAGSGNPTWTWLVTALLFLCIMWLSTAPMVKPLEESDALSEKQQIFAAVEEFDHVQEIVVGRCSMCHAREPVYEGIRYAPNHVFLESRADITAQAKAIYLHSGVTHAMPPANVTWMEQDERDAIVKWFRTAMDEMPLRLAVR
;
A
#
# COMPACT_ATOMS: atom_id res chain seq x y z
N MET A 1 0.91 -26.29 -17.07
CA MET A 1 1.04 -24.82 -16.97
C MET A 1 -0.25 -24.11 -16.54
N GLN A 2 -1.45 -24.68 -16.76
CA GLN A 2 -2.73 -24.10 -16.31
C GLN A 2 -2.94 -24.16 -14.79
N GLU A 3 -2.57 -25.30 -14.18
CA GLU A 3 -2.55 -25.46 -12.72
C GLU A 3 -1.70 -24.38 -12.06
N PHE A 4 -0.60 -23.97 -12.71
CA PHE A 4 0.25 -22.88 -12.23
C PHE A 4 -0.48 -21.54 -12.20
N ALA A 5 -1.30 -21.20 -13.20
CA ALA A 5 -2.08 -19.96 -13.19
C ALA A 5 -3.10 -19.92 -12.04
N ILE A 6 -3.77 -21.04 -11.79
CA ILE A 6 -4.76 -21.18 -10.70
C ILE A 6 -4.06 -21.18 -9.33
N ILE A 7 -2.98 -21.95 -9.18
CA ILE A 7 -2.17 -22.00 -7.95
C ILE A 7 -1.59 -20.62 -7.63
N TRP A 8 -1.09 -19.91 -8.65
CA TRP A 8 -0.55 -18.56 -8.50
C TRP A 8 -1.60 -17.58 -7.99
N ASP A 9 -2.81 -17.62 -8.54
CA ASP A 9 -3.90 -16.75 -8.10
C ASP A 9 -4.33 -17.05 -6.65
N TRP A 10 -4.42 -18.33 -6.27
CA TRP A 10 -4.67 -18.72 -4.88
C TRP A 10 -3.54 -18.31 -3.93
N LEU A 11 -2.29 -18.44 -4.36
CA LEU A 11 -1.11 -18.02 -3.59
C LEU A 11 -1.12 -16.50 -3.40
N ALA A 12 -1.35 -15.72 -4.47
CA ALA A 12 -1.46 -14.27 -4.41
C ALA A 12 -2.61 -13.84 -3.47
N PHE A 13 -3.75 -14.55 -3.52
CA PHE A 13 -4.86 -14.32 -2.61
C PHE A 13 -4.50 -14.63 -1.15
N ALA A 14 -3.85 -15.76 -0.88
CA ALA A 14 -3.42 -16.14 0.47
C ALA A 14 -2.44 -15.12 1.06
N ILE A 15 -1.44 -14.68 0.28
CA ILE A 15 -0.49 -13.64 0.71
C ILE A 15 -1.24 -12.32 1.00
N ARG A 16 -2.21 -11.94 0.16
CA ARG A 16 -3.02 -10.74 0.37
C ARG A 16 -3.83 -10.84 1.66
N TRP A 17 -4.43 -11.99 1.91
CA TRP A 17 -5.21 -12.23 3.11
C TRP A 17 -4.34 -12.12 4.38
N VAL A 18 -3.17 -12.75 4.39
CA VAL A 18 -2.19 -12.63 5.48
C VAL A 18 -1.74 -11.18 5.67
N HIS A 19 -1.48 -10.45 4.58
CA HIS A 19 -1.07 -9.05 4.66
C HIS A 19 -2.14 -8.17 5.31
N VAL A 20 -3.40 -8.32 4.91
CA VAL A 20 -4.51 -7.55 5.50
C VAL A 20 -4.65 -7.86 7.00
N ILE A 21 -4.60 -9.13 7.40
CA ILE A 21 -4.70 -9.52 8.82
C ILE A 21 -3.56 -8.88 9.63
N THR A 22 -2.32 -9.00 9.15
CA THR A 22 -1.16 -8.48 9.87
C THR A 22 -1.16 -6.95 9.92
N ALA A 23 -1.57 -6.29 8.84
CA ALA A 23 -1.74 -4.84 8.81
C ALA A 23 -2.79 -4.35 9.80
N MET A 24 -3.94 -5.04 9.91
CA MET A 24 -4.97 -4.72 10.91
C MET A 24 -4.43 -4.86 12.33
N ALA A 25 -3.69 -5.93 12.62
CA ALA A 25 -3.07 -6.13 13.93
C ALA A 25 -2.04 -5.02 14.25
N TRP A 26 -1.21 -4.62 13.27
CA TRP A 26 -0.19 -3.60 13.48
C TRP A 26 -0.78 -2.20 13.63
N ILE A 27 -1.69 -1.81 12.75
CA ILE A 27 -2.32 -0.48 12.83
C ILE A 27 -3.20 -0.37 14.08
N GLY A 28 -3.97 -1.42 14.40
CA GLY A 28 -4.80 -1.46 15.59
C GLY A 28 -3.97 -1.30 16.88
N SER A 29 -2.90 -2.09 17.02
CA SER A 29 -1.99 -1.96 18.17
C SER A 29 -1.31 -0.59 18.22
N SER A 30 -0.87 -0.05 17.08
CA SER A 30 -0.27 1.28 17.02
C SER A 30 -1.22 2.38 17.49
N PHE A 31 -2.49 2.37 17.06
CA PHE A 31 -3.47 3.35 17.52
C PHE A 31 -3.78 3.19 19.01
N TYR A 32 -3.92 1.95 19.48
CA TYR A 32 -4.14 1.66 20.89
C TYR A 32 -2.99 2.19 21.76
N PHE A 33 -1.74 1.86 21.45
CA PHE A 33 -0.60 2.28 22.26
C PHE A 33 -0.37 3.80 22.25
N ILE A 34 -0.65 4.47 21.14
CA ILE A 34 -0.58 5.94 21.10
C ILE A 34 -1.69 6.57 21.95
N ALA A 35 -2.92 6.05 21.86
CA ALA A 35 -4.03 6.53 22.67
C ALA A 35 -3.77 6.30 24.17
N LEU A 36 -3.28 5.11 24.53
CA LEU A 36 -2.84 4.79 25.89
C LEU A 36 -1.74 5.74 26.37
N ASP A 37 -0.68 5.93 25.59
CA ASP A 37 0.46 6.76 25.99
C ASP A 37 0.10 8.24 26.19
N LEU A 38 -0.80 8.77 25.35
CA LEU A 38 -1.28 10.15 25.47
C LEU A 38 -2.35 10.30 26.56
N GLY A 39 -3.13 9.25 26.83
CA GLY A 39 -4.22 9.26 27.80
C GLY A 39 -3.79 9.12 29.26
N LEU A 40 -2.54 8.68 29.52
CA LEU A 40 -2.03 8.41 30.86
C LEU A 40 -2.31 9.54 31.85
N ARG A 41 -2.91 9.17 32.98
CA ARG A 41 -3.21 10.09 34.07
C ARG A 41 -2.17 10.01 35.17
N LYS A 42 -1.96 11.14 35.85
CA LYS A 42 -1.25 11.17 37.13
C LYS A 42 -2.24 10.78 38.23
N SER A 43 -1.75 10.06 39.23
CA SER A 43 -2.49 9.73 40.45
C SER A 43 -1.56 9.81 41.65
N ASP A 44 -2.13 10.08 42.82
CA ASP A 44 -1.39 10.21 44.08
C ASP A 44 -0.85 8.85 44.57
N ASP A 45 -1.47 7.74 44.15
CA ASP A 45 -1.09 6.36 44.47
C ASP A 45 -0.15 5.72 43.42
N LEU A 46 0.42 6.53 42.51
CA LEU A 46 1.35 6.03 41.51
C LEU A 46 2.59 5.40 42.18
N PRO A 47 2.97 4.17 41.79
CA PRO A 47 4.22 3.57 42.24
C PRO A 47 5.42 4.46 41.89
N LYS A 48 6.46 4.39 42.73
CA LYS A 48 7.69 5.16 42.52
C LYS A 48 8.29 4.84 41.14
N GLY A 49 8.60 5.89 40.37
CA GLY A 49 9.14 5.77 39.00
C GLY A 49 8.09 5.57 37.90
N ALA A 50 6.81 5.38 38.25
CA ALA A 50 5.74 5.35 37.26
C ALA A 50 5.48 6.76 36.70
N HIS A 51 5.34 6.85 35.38
CA HIS A 51 5.02 8.08 34.68
C HIS A 51 3.52 8.36 34.68
N GLY A 52 2.68 7.34 34.67
CA GLY A 52 1.24 7.50 34.70
C GLY A 52 0.53 6.16 34.61
N GLU A 53 -0.78 6.22 34.77
CA GLU A 53 -1.66 5.07 34.72
C GLU A 53 -2.89 5.29 33.86
N GLU A 54 -3.51 4.19 33.44
CA GLU A 54 -4.77 4.17 32.71
C GLU A 54 -5.62 2.98 33.19
N TRP A 55 -6.91 3.22 33.36
CA TRP A 55 -7.91 2.20 33.65
C TRP A 55 -8.78 1.98 32.42
N GLN A 56 -8.82 0.74 31.94
CA GLN A 56 -9.54 0.39 30.72
C GLN A 56 -10.52 -0.74 30.96
N VAL A 57 -11.64 -0.75 30.24
CA VAL A 57 -12.62 -1.83 30.28
C VAL A 57 -12.65 -2.52 28.93
N HIS A 58 -12.52 -3.84 28.92
CA HIS A 58 -12.68 -4.65 27.72
C HIS A 58 -13.05 -6.09 28.07
N GLY A 59 -13.83 -6.77 27.23
CA GLY A 59 -14.19 -8.18 27.43
C GLY A 59 -14.89 -8.49 28.76
N GLY A 60 -15.56 -7.51 29.37
CA GLY A 60 -16.22 -7.66 30.68
C GLY A 60 -15.30 -7.52 31.90
N GLY A 61 -14.02 -7.19 31.72
CA GLY A 61 -13.06 -6.97 32.80
C GLY A 61 -12.43 -5.57 32.80
N PHE A 62 -11.69 -5.28 33.86
CA PHE A 62 -10.94 -4.03 34.04
C PHE A 62 -9.44 -4.29 33.95
N TYR A 63 -8.74 -3.46 33.20
CA TYR A 63 -7.28 -3.45 33.05
C TYR A 63 -6.73 -2.21 33.72
N HIS A 64 -5.73 -2.40 34.58
CA HIS A 64 -4.96 -1.32 35.19
C HIS A 64 -3.56 -1.32 34.60
N VAL A 65 -3.28 -0.34 33.75
CA VAL A 65 -2.01 -0.24 33.04
C VAL A 65 -1.20 0.89 33.64
N ARG A 66 0.04 0.60 34.03
CA ARG A 66 0.99 1.58 34.56
C ARG A 66 2.20 1.65 33.65
N LYS A 67 2.58 2.85 33.22
CA LYS A 67 3.75 3.06 32.37
C LYS A 67 4.92 3.58 33.19
N TYR A 68 6.09 2.98 33.02
CA TYR A 68 7.34 3.44 33.61
C TYR A 68 8.26 4.00 32.51
N LEU A 69 8.91 5.14 32.76
CA LEU A 69 9.92 5.72 31.84
C LEU A 69 11.33 5.18 32.12
N VAL A 70 11.55 4.72 33.34
CA VAL A 70 12.75 4.03 33.83
C VAL A 70 12.31 2.66 34.37
N ALA A 71 13.22 1.82 34.86
CA ALA A 71 12.80 0.54 35.43
C ALA A 71 11.79 0.71 36.57
N PRO A 72 10.78 -0.16 36.64
CA PRO A 72 10.13 -0.44 37.91
C PRO A 72 11.12 -1.11 38.87
N GLU A 73 10.88 -1.01 40.18
CA GLU A 73 11.72 -1.64 41.21
C GLU A 73 11.83 -3.16 41.02
N GLU A 74 10.77 -3.79 40.50
CA GLU A 74 10.76 -5.21 40.12
C GLU A 74 10.35 -5.37 38.66
N MET A 75 11.24 -5.94 37.85
CA MET A 75 10.94 -6.28 36.45
C MET A 75 10.34 -7.69 36.36
N PRO A 76 9.17 -7.86 35.71
CA PRO A 76 8.58 -9.18 35.53
C PRO A 76 9.44 -10.06 34.62
N ALA A 77 9.49 -11.36 34.92
CA ALA A 77 10.22 -12.34 34.10
C ALA A 77 9.63 -12.51 32.69
N HIS A 78 8.35 -12.17 32.50
CA HIS A 78 7.66 -12.27 31.23
C HIS A 78 7.45 -10.87 30.62
N LEU A 79 7.96 -10.67 29.40
CA LEU A 79 7.79 -9.44 28.63
C LEU A 79 7.27 -9.76 27.23
N THR A 80 6.12 -9.18 26.89
CA THR A 80 5.56 -9.26 25.54
C THR A 80 6.09 -8.11 24.69
N TRP A 81 6.63 -8.43 23.52
CA TRP A 81 7.22 -7.46 22.60
C TRP A 81 6.35 -7.29 21.35
N PHE A 82 5.71 -6.13 21.22
CA PHE A 82 4.86 -5.76 20.08
C PHE A 82 5.70 -5.31 18.87
N LYS A 83 6.35 -6.27 18.22
CA LYS A 83 7.18 -6.06 17.02
C LYS A 83 6.75 -6.91 15.84
N TRP A 84 6.13 -8.06 16.12
CA TRP A 84 5.81 -9.06 15.12
C TRP A 84 4.71 -8.60 14.19
N GLU A 85 3.79 -7.77 14.67
CA GLU A 85 2.74 -7.16 13.87
C GLU A 85 3.36 -6.31 12.75
N SER A 86 4.35 -5.48 13.09
CA SER A 86 5.09 -4.69 12.10
C SER A 86 5.90 -5.55 11.15
N TYR A 87 6.64 -6.54 11.66
CA TYR A 87 7.54 -7.35 10.84
C TYR A 87 6.77 -8.23 9.87
N SER A 88 5.72 -8.89 10.34
CA SER A 88 4.87 -9.74 9.51
C SER A 88 4.09 -8.92 8.48
N THR A 89 3.66 -7.70 8.80
CA THR A 89 3.04 -6.80 7.82
C THR A 89 4.01 -6.45 6.70
N TRP A 90 5.26 -6.10 7.04
CA TRP A 90 6.25 -5.76 6.02
C TRP A 90 6.65 -6.97 5.18
N LEU A 91 6.89 -8.13 5.79
CA LEU A 91 7.25 -9.35 5.08
C LEU A 91 6.15 -9.79 4.10
N SER A 92 4.90 -9.78 4.55
CA SER A 92 3.75 -10.09 3.68
C SER A 92 3.52 -9.02 2.60
N GLY A 93 3.76 -7.74 2.91
CA GLY A 93 3.66 -6.64 1.96
C GLY A 93 4.75 -6.67 0.89
N ALA A 94 5.99 -6.99 1.27
CA ALA A 94 7.09 -7.22 0.35
C ALA A 94 6.80 -8.43 -0.55
N ALA A 95 6.26 -9.52 0.01
CA ALA A 95 5.81 -10.66 -0.78
C ALA A 95 4.72 -10.28 -1.80
N LEU A 96 3.74 -9.46 -1.41
CA LEU A 96 2.75 -8.93 -2.36
C LEU A 96 3.37 -8.06 -3.45
N LEU A 97 4.34 -7.20 -3.11
CA LEU A 97 5.02 -6.36 -4.08
C LEU A 97 5.75 -7.22 -5.12
N MET A 98 6.46 -8.25 -4.66
CA MET A 98 7.14 -9.22 -5.53
C MET A 98 6.17 -9.96 -6.43
N VAL A 99 5.08 -10.52 -5.86
CA VAL A 99 4.12 -11.36 -6.59
C VAL A 99 3.25 -10.55 -7.55
N MET A 100 2.81 -9.36 -7.16
CA MET A 100 1.85 -8.58 -7.96
C MET A 100 2.55 -7.61 -8.90
N TYR A 101 3.57 -6.89 -8.43
CA TYR A 101 4.18 -5.79 -9.19
C TYR A 101 5.50 -6.16 -9.86
N TRP A 102 6.29 -7.07 -9.31
CA TRP A 102 7.56 -7.46 -9.95
C TRP A 102 7.37 -8.60 -10.93
N ALA A 103 6.61 -9.64 -10.57
CA ALA A 103 6.26 -10.71 -11.51
C ALA A 103 5.38 -10.18 -12.65
N GLY A 104 4.40 -9.32 -12.34
CA GLY A 104 3.52 -8.67 -13.33
C GLY A 104 3.98 -7.28 -13.78
N ALA A 105 5.29 -7.00 -13.79
CA ALA A 105 5.83 -5.65 -13.98
C ALA A 105 5.41 -4.96 -15.28
N GLU A 106 5.31 -5.72 -16.38
CA GLU A 106 4.91 -5.20 -17.69
C GLU A 106 3.51 -4.57 -17.69
N ILE A 107 2.62 -5.07 -16.82
CA ILE A 107 1.23 -4.61 -16.73
C ILE A 107 1.04 -3.64 -15.56
N TYR A 108 1.58 -3.99 -14.40
CA TYR A 108 1.23 -3.30 -13.16
C TYR A 108 2.25 -2.24 -12.74
N LEU A 109 3.51 -2.35 -13.16
CA LEU A 109 4.59 -1.47 -12.70
C LEU A 109 5.00 -0.43 -13.74
N ILE A 110 5.29 -0.86 -14.96
CA ILE A 110 5.91 -0.04 -16.00
C ILE A 110 4.85 0.67 -16.83
N ASP A 111 5.11 1.94 -17.10
CA ASP A 111 4.37 2.71 -18.09
C ASP A 111 5.32 3.08 -19.25
N GLN A 112 5.24 2.32 -20.34
CA GLN A 112 6.11 2.49 -21.52
C GLN A 112 5.91 3.85 -22.21
N SER A 113 4.78 4.53 -21.97
CA SER A 113 4.56 5.89 -22.49
C SER A 113 5.34 6.96 -21.73
N LYS A 114 5.78 6.65 -20.50
CA LYS A 114 6.51 7.58 -19.63
C LYS A 114 8.01 7.33 -19.64
N ALA A 115 8.42 6.06 -19.61
CA ALA A 115 9.83 5.69 -19.57
C ALA A 115 10.06 4.33 -20.24
N ASP A 116 10.98 4.30 -21.21
CA ASP A 116 11.48 3.07 -21.83
C ASP A 116 12.42 2.35 -20.85
N LEU A 117 11.83 1.52 -20.00
CA LEU A 117 12.53 0.74 -18.98
C LEU A 117 12.35 -0.74 -19.21
N SER A 118 13.45 -1.47 -19.05
CA SER A 118 13.38 -2.93 -18.90
C SER A 118 12.75 -3.31 -17.56
N VAL A 119 12.12 -4.49 -17.50
CA VAL A 119 11.57 -5.08 -16.27
C VAL A 119 12.58 -5.08 -15.13
N PHE A 120 13.83 -5.43 -15.42
CA PHE A 120 14.87 -5.48 -14.40
C PHE A 120 15.21 -4.09 -13.83
N GLN A 121 15.31 -3.06 -14.69
CA GLN A 121 15.53 -1.68 -14.24
C GLN A 121 14.37 -1.17 -13.39
N ALA A 122 13.13 -1.44 -13.80
CA ALA A 122 11.95 -1.02 -13.05
C ALA A 122 11.90 -1.67 -11.65
N ILE A 123 12.22 -2.97 -11.55
CA ILE A 123 12.31 -3.68 -10.27
C ILE A 123 13.45 -3.10 -9.41
N LEU A 124 14.61 -2.81 -9.98
CA LEU A 124 15.72 -2.20 -9.25
C LEU A 124 15.38 -0.81 -8.73
N ILE A 125 14.68 0.01 -9.54
CA ILE A 125 14.21 1.33 -9.11
C ILE A 125 13.18 1.17 -7.97
N SER A 126 12.22 0.24 -8.12
CA SER A 126 11.21 -0.07 -7.10
C SER A 126 11.84 -0.50 -5.77
N ALA A 127 12.73 -1.50 -5.77
CA ALA A 127 13.38 -1.99 -4.56
C ALA A 127 14.37 -0.96 -3.99
N GLY A 128 15.15 -0.33 -4.87
CA GLY A 128 16.17 0.65 -4.53
C GLY A 128 15.58 1.90 -3.89
N SER A 129 14.44 2.39 -4.38
CA SER A 129 13.79 3.58 -3.83
C SER A 129 13.29 3.37 -2.40
N LEU A 130 12.78 2.17 -2.06
CA LEU A 130 12.37 1.81 -0.70
C LEU A 130 13.56 1.81 0.27
N ALA A 131 14.68 1.20 -0.14
CA ALA A 131 15.89 1.12 0.67
C ALA A 131 16.56 2.48 0.84
N LEU A 132 16.79 3.20 -0.26
CA LEU A 132 17.39 4.53 -0.28
C LEU A 132 16.56 5.53 0.52
N GLY A 133 15.24 5.45 0.39
CA GLY A 133 14.28 6.23 1.17
C GLY A 133 14.49 6.14 2.67
N TRP A 134 14.61 4.91 3.17
CA TRP A 134 14.88 4.69 4.58
C TRP A 134 16.25 5.23 5.00
N VAL A 135 17.30 5.04 4.20
CA VAL A 135 18.64 5.55 4.51
C VAL A 135 18.64 7.08 4.62
N ILE A 136 18.03 7.77 3.65
CA ILE A 136 17.90 9.24 3.66
C ILE A 136 17.13 9.69 4.90
N TYR A 137 15.97 9.08 5.16
CA TYR A 137 15.14 9.39 6.32
C TYR A 137 15.86 9.15 7.65
N ASP A 138 16.63 8.05 7.77
CA ASP A 138 17.39 7.73 8.97
C ASP A 138 18.51 8.74 9.22
N PHE A 139 19.23 9.12 8.16
CA PHE A 139 20.25 10.15 8.22
C PHE A 139 19.68 11.51 8.65
N LEU A 140 18.56 11.94 8.07
CA LEU A 140 17.88 13.19 8.43
C LEU A 140 17.50 13.23 9.90
N CYS A 141 16.95 12.14 10.43
CA CYS A 141 16.54 12.06 11.83
C CYS A 141 17.73 11.96 12.80
N LYS A 142 18.89 11.47 12.37
CA LYS A 142 20.13 11.44 13.17
C LYS A 142 20.89 12.77 13.11
N SER A 143 20.59 13.63 12.14
CA SER A 143 21.17 14.97 12.03
C SER A 143 20.59 15.95 13.07
N LYS A 144 21.15 17.17 13.14
CA LYS A 144 20.63 18.25 14.00
C LYS A 144 19.15 18.59 13.74
N LEU A 145 18.61 18.24 12.57
CA LEU A 145 17.20 18.42 12.24
C LEU A 145 16.28 17.57 13.15
N GLY A 146 16.79 16.46 13.71
CA GLY A 146 16.08 15.63 14.68
C GLY A 146 15.68 16.36 15.97
N ASP A 147 16.38 17.46 16.31
CA ASP A 147 16.04 18.31 17.46
C ASP A 147 14.93 19.33 17.15
N SER A 148 14.55 19.48 15.88
CA SER A 148 13.46 20.36 15.41
C SER A 148 12.34 19.55 14.72
N PRO A 149 11.43 18.91 15.49
CA PRO A 149 10.43 18.00 14.93
C PRO A 149 9.56 18.60 13.83
N THR A 150 9.15 19.87 13.96
CA THR A 150 8.31 20.54 12.95
C THR A 150 9.04 20.72 11.62
N VAL A 151 10.29 21.19 11.66
CA VAL A 151 11.12 21.38 10.46
C VAL A 151 11.37 20.05 9.78
N LEU A 152 11.70 19.02 10.57
CA LEU A 152 11.89 17.67 10.06
C LEU A 152 10.61 17.14 9.40
N MET A 153 9.44 17.31 10.02
CA MET A 153 8.17 16.86 9.44
C MET A 153 7.85 17.56 8.11
N VAL A 154 8.08 18.87 8.00
CA VAL A 154 7.90 19.61 6.75
C VAL A 154 8.86 19.12 5.67
N LEU A 155 10.13 18.90 6.01
CA LEU A 155 11.13 18.38 5.07
C LEU A 155 10.77 16.97 4.59
N LEU A 156 10.30 16.11 5.50
CA LEU A 156 9.82 14.76 5.14
C LEU A 156 8.57 14.81 4.26
N PHE A 157 7.67 15.77 4.49
CA PHE A 157 6.54 15.99 3.60
C PHE A 157 6.99 16.38 2.20
N VAL A 158 7.93 17.32 2.07
CA VAL A 158 8.51 17.69 0.75
C VAL A 158 9.17 16.48 0.09
N LEU A 159 9.93 15.69 0.84
CA LEU A 159 10.54 14.45 0.33
C LEU A 159 9.46 13.49 -0.20
N LEU A 160 8.36 13.28 0.52
CA LEU A 160 7.25 12.43 0.08
C LEU A 160 6.59 12.95 -1.20
N VAL A 161 6.43 14.27 -1.35
CA VAL A 161 5.89 14.88 -2.58
C VAL A 161 6.85 14.67 -3.75
N VAL A 162 8.15 14.87 -3.55
CA VAL A 162 9.17 14.62 -4.59
C VAL A 162 9.18 13.15 -4.99
N MET A 163 9.08 12.22 -4.03
CA MET A 163 8.98 10.79 -4.29
C MET A 163 7.69 10.44 -5.04
N ALA A 164 6.56 11.03 -4.67
CA ALA A 164 5.28 10.82 -5.35
C ALA A 164 5.36 11.25 -6.82
N TRP A 165 5.92 12.43 -7.07
CA TRP A 165 6.16 12.93 -8.42
C TRP A 165 7.14 12.04 -9.18
N GLY A 166 8.26 11.66 -8.57
CA GLY A 166 9.26 10.79 -9.20
C GLY A 166 8.73 9.42 -9.57
N TYR A 167 7.88 8.81 -8.73
CA TYR A 167 7.18 7.57 -9.10
C TYR A 167 6.21 7.80 -10.25
N ASP A 168 5.44 8.88 -10.24
CA ASP A 168 4.52 9.18 -11.35
C ASP A 168 5.25 9.40 -12.68
N GLN A 169 6.51 9.87 -12.69
CA GLN A 169 7.27 9.98 -13.95
C GLN A 169 7.72 8.64 -14.54
N ILE A 170 7.69 7.54 -13.77
CA ILE A 170 8.34 6.28 -14.15
C ILE A 170 7.34 5.11 -14.18
N PHE A 171 6.45 5.07 -13.20
CA PHE A 171 5.52 3.97 -12.99
C PHE A 171 4.11 4.32 -13.47
N THR A 172 3.29 3.28 -13.61
CA THR A 172 1.84 3.47 -13.80
C THR A 172 1.28 4.29 -12.63
N GLY A 173 0.20 5.07 -12.85
CA GLY A 173 -0.42 5.86 -11.78
C GLY A 173 -0.81 4.99 -10.57
N ARG A 174 -1.31 3.78 -10.84
CA ARG A 174 -1.62 2.75 -9.83
C ARG A 174 -0.39 2.34 -9.03
N ALA A 175 0.71 1.99 -9.71
CA ALA A 175 1.96 1.62 -9.04
C ALA A 175 2.52 2.80 -8.25
N SER A 176 2.41 4.02 -8.73
CA SER A 176 2.95 5.22 -8.09
C SER A 176 2.38 5.43 -6.69
N LEU A 177 1.06 5.39 -6.55
CA LEU A 177 0.40 5.52 -5.24
C LEU A 177 0.76 4.36 -4.30
N LEU A 178 0.73 3.12 -4.81
CA LEU A 178 1.05 1.95 -4.02
C LEU A 178 2.53 1.95 -3.56
N HIS A 179 3.47 2.35 -4.43
CA HIS A 179 4.89 2.44 -4.09
C HIS A 179 5.16 3.55 -3.09
N LEU A 180 4.45 4.67 -3.14
CA LEU A 180 4.53 5.70 -2.12
C LEU A 180 4.02 5.19 -0.75
N GLY A 181 2.94 4.41 -0.77
CA GLY A 181 2.46 3.69 0.41
C GLY A 181 3.51 2.71 0.94
N ALA A 182 4.09 1.88 0.07
CA ALA A 182 5.10 0.88 0.42
C ALA A 182 6.39 1.51 0.94
N PHE A 183 6.81 2.64 0.37
CA PHE A 183 7.94 3.47 0.81
C PHE A 183 7.73 3.93 2.24
N THR A 184 6.58 4.53 2.49
CA THR A 184 6.23 5.06 3.81
C THR A 184 6.10 3.94 4.83
N ALA A 185 5.43 2.83 4.49
CA ALA A 185 5.31 1.66 5.34
C ALA A 185 6.67 1.00 5.65
N THR A 186 7.58 0.96 4.67
CA THR A 186 8.94 0.45 4.83
C THR A 186 9.72 1.30 5.83
N ILE A 187 9.66 2.63 5.71
CA ILE A 187 10.24 3.54 6.71
C ILE A 187 9.67 3.24 8.11
N MET A 188 8.35 3.04 8.20
CA MET A 188 7.69 2.77 9.48
C MET A 188 8.11 1.45 10.12
N THR A 189 8.21 0.36 9.34
CA THR A 189 8.72 -0.93 9.84
C THR A 189 10.20 -0.84 10.18
N ALA A 190 11.00 -0.19 9.34
CA ALA A 190 12.43 -0.04 9.58
C ALA A 190 12.73 0.78 10.85
N ASN A 191 11.87 1.77 11.19
CA ASN A 191 11.89 2.43 12.49
C ASN A 191 11.74 1.44 13.65
N VAL A 192 10.81 0.49 13.54
CA VAL A 192 10.61 -0.54 14.56
C VAL A 192 11.82 -1.46 14.64
N PHE A 193 12.27 -1.98 13.50
CA PHE A 193 13.32 -3.01 13.42
C PHE A 193 14.71 -2.50 13.76
N PHE A 194 15.15 -1.39 13.18
CA PHE A 194 16.53 -0.89 13.32
C PHE A 194 16.72 0.08 14.47
N ILE A 195 15.67 0.75 14.95
CA ILE A 195 15.80 1.84 15.93
C ILE A 195 15.07 1.53 17.24
N ILE A 196 13.75 1.34 17.21
CA ILE A 196 12.93 1.20 18.42
C ILE A 196 13.27 -0.07 19.17
N MET A 197 13.23 -1.23 18.51
CA MET A 197 13.47 -2.53 19.16
C MET A 197 14.89 -2.68 19.73
N PRO A 198 15.96 -2.32 18.99
CA PRO A 198 17.31 -2.34 19.55
C PRO A 198 17.46 -1.41 20.76
N ASN A 199 16.94 -0.18 20.69
CA ASN A 199 16.99 0.76 21.80
C ASN A 199 16.23 0.25 23.03
N GLN A 200 15.04 -0.34 22.84
CA GLN A 200 14.28 -0.93 23.94
C GLN A 200 15.01 -2.12 24.58
N ARG A 201 15.70 -2.94 23.78
CA ARG A 201 16.53 -4.04 24.31
C ARG A 201 17.70 -3.52 25.15
N ILE A 202 18.37 -2.45 24.73
CA ILE A 202 19.43 -1.81 25.50
C ILE A 202 18.88 -1.33 26.84
N VAL A 203 17.75 -0.61 26.82
CA VAL A 203 17.08 -0.13 28.04
C VAL A 203 16.76 -1.32 28.96
N VAL A 204 16.08 -2.36 28.46
CA VAL A 204 15.75 -3.54 29.29
C VAL A 204 17.01 -4.24 29.82
N ALA A 205 18.08 -4.35 29.04
CA ALA A 205 19.33 -4.97 29.48
C ALA A 205 20.03 -4.16 30.59
N ASP A 206 20.02 -2.83 30.50
CA ASP A 206 20.53 -1.97 31.58
C ASP A 206 19.70 -2.15 32.85
N LEU A 207 18.38 -2.25 32.71
CA LEU A 207 17.48 -2.45 33.83
C LEU A 207 17.67 -3.79 34.54
N VAL A 208 17.77 -4.88 33.78
CA VAL A 208 18.05 -6.21 34.33
C VAL A 208 19.40 -6.24 35.05
N ALA A 209 20.36 -5.42 34.61
CA ALA A 209 21.67 -5.30 35.23
C ALA A 209 21.74 -4.27 36.37
N GLY A 210 20.61 -3.68 36.79
CA GLY A 210 20.57 -2.67 37.86
C GLY A 210 21.19 -1.32 37.50
N ARG A 211 21.39 -1.03 36.21
CA ARG A 211 21.91 0.25 35.71
C ARG A 211 20.77 1.21 35.38
N VAL A 212 21.03 2.51 35.50
CA VAL A 212 20.11 3.56 35.05
C VAL A 212 20.22 3.68 33.51
N PRO A 213 19.14 3.47 32.74
CA PRO A 213 19.18 3.58 31.29
C PRO A 213 19.36 5.03 30.84
N ASP A 214 20.05 5.20 29.72
CA ASP A 214 20.20 6.51 29.09
C ASP A 214 18.88 6.98 28.45
N ALA A 215 18.38 8.12 28.90
CA ALA A 215 17.12 8.72 28.43
C ALA A 215 17.10 9.01 26.92
N LYS A 216 18.27 9.11 26.27
CA LYS A 216 18.36 9.35 24.82
C LYS A 216 17.67 8.25 24.01
N TYR A 217 17.72 6.99 24.46
CA TYR A 217 17.13 5.86 23.73
C TYR A 217 15.61 5.98 23.65
N GLY A 218 14.98 6.41 24.75
CA GLY A 218 13.55 6.71 24.80
C GLY A 218 13.16 7.88 23.90
N LYS A 219 13.94 8.99 23.92
CA LYS A 219 13.70 10.15 23.06
C LYS A 219 13.76 9.78 21.57
N ILE A 220 14.78 9.02 21.16
CA ILE A 220 14.94 8.57 19.78
C ILE A 220 13.77 7.68 19.35
N ALA A 221 13.40 6.69 20.19
CA ALA A 221 12.29 5.79 19.89
C ALA A 221 10.95 6.55 19.79
N LYS A 222 10.72 7.53 20.68
CA LYS A 222 9.52 8.36 20.66
C LYS A 222 9.40 9.20 19.39
N LEU A 223 10.50 9.81 18.92
CA LEU A 223 10.50 10.57 17.67
C LEU A 223 10.03 9.71 16.48
N ARG A 224 10.60 8.51 16.33
CA ARG A 224 10.23 7.58 15.25
C ARG A 224 8.80 7.07 15.37
N SER A 225 8.36 6.76 16.59
CA SER A 225 6.98 6.35 16.86
C SER A 225 5.98 7.46 16.53
N THR A 226 6.29 8.71 16.82
CA THR A 226 5.46 9.87 16.45
C THR A 226 5.33 10.01 14.93
N HIS A 227 6.42 9.84 14.17
CA HIS A 227 6.34 9.84 12.70
C HIS A 227 5.43 8.72 12.21
N ASN A 228 5.63 7.49 12.69
CA ASN A 228 4.79 6.36 12.30
C ASN A 228 3.30 6.65 12.55
N ASN A 229 2.97 7.23 13.70
CA ASN A 229 1.60 7.58 14.08
C ASN A 229 0.93 8.54 13.08
N TYR A 230 1.63 9.58 12.62
CA TYR A 230 1.08 10.54 11.64
C TYR A 230 1.01 9.96 10.21
N LEU A 231 1.91 9.04 9.87
CA LEU A 231 1.97 8.42 8.54
C LEU A 231 0.99 7.26 8.35
N THR A 232 0.39 6.73 9.43
CA THR A 232 -0.52 5.58 9.36
C THR A 232 -1.74 5.80 8.45
N LEU A 233 -2.51 6.88 8.64
CA LEU A 233 -3.73 7.10 7.86
C LEU A 233 -3.45 7.33 6.36
N PRO A 234 -2.44 8.13 5.98
CA PRO A 234 -2.05 8.25 4.58
C PRO A 234 -1.65 6.91 3.96
N VAL A 235 -0.88 6.08 4.67
CA VAL A 235 -0.48 4.75 4.17
C VAL A 235 -1.71 3.88 3.89
N ILE A 236 -2.70 3.85 4.78
CA ILE A 236 -3.93 3.08 4.56
C ILE A 236 -4.63 3.54 3.29
N PHE A 237 -4.78 4.86 3.10
CA PHE A 237 -5.38 5.39 1.87
C PHE A 237 -4.59 4.97 0.63
N LEU A 238 -3.26 5.13 0.65
CA LEU A 238 -2.40 4.78 -0.48
C LEU A 238 -2.48 3.29 -0.83
N MET A 239 -2.58 2.41 0.17
CA MET A 239 -2.76 0.97 -0.08
C MET A 239 -4.15 0.64 -0.65
N LEU A 240 -5.19 1.33 -0.20
CA LEU A 240 -6.56 1.17 -0.71
C LEU A 240 -6.79 1.84 -2.07
N SER A 241 -5.97 2.81 -2.43
CA SER A 241 -6.13 3.62 -3.66
C SER A 241 -6.24 2.77 -4.92
N THR A 242 -5.60 1.60 -4.94
CA THR A 242 -5.62 0.68 -6.09
C THR A 242 -7.02 0.14 -6.43
N HIS A 243 -7.99 0.30 -5.53
CA HIS A 243 -9.40 -0.05 -5.74
C HIS A 243 -10.27 1.11 -6.24
N TYR A 244 -9.72 2.32 -6.33
CA TYR A 244 -10.46 3.54 -6.68
C TYR A 244 -9.71 4.29 -7.80
N PRO A 245 -10.06 4.06 -9.08
CA PRO A 245 -9.37 4.70 -10.22
C PRO A 245 -9.25 6.21 -10.11
N LEU A 246 -10.28 6.88 -9.57
CA LEU A 246 -10.29 8.33 -9.37
C LEU A 246 -9.14 8.86 -8.50
N ALA A 247 -8.53 8.00 -7.67
CA ALA A 247 -7.41 8.37 -6.81
C ALA A 247 -6.06 8.35 -7.55
N PHE A 248 -5.89 7.48 -8.55
CA PHE A 248 -4.59 7.26 -9.21
C PHE A 248 -4.54 7.59 -10.71
N ALA A 249 -5.69 7.67 -11.38
CA ALA A 249 -5.78 7.85 -12.82
C ALA A 249 -5.76 9.33 -13.26
N SER A 250 -5.79 10.28 -12.32
CA SER A 250 -5.59 11.70 -12.62
C SER A 250 -4.11 12.00 -12.88
N GLU A 251 -3.82 12.92 -13.80
CA GLU A 251 -2.46 13.47 -14.00
C GLU A 251 -1.92 14.15 -12.73
N TYR A 252 -2.82 14.54 -11.83
CA TYR A 252 -2.49 15.15 -10.54
C TYR A 252 -2.37 14.12 -9.41
N ASN A 253 -2.18 12.83 -9.72
CA ASN A 253 -2.10 11.76 -8.71
C ASN A 253 -1.06 12.04 -7.61
N TRP A 254 0.08 12.65 -7.94
CA TRP A 254 1.14 13.01 -7.00
C TRP A 254 0.72 14.15 -6.06
N LEU A 255 -0.11 15.08 -6.56
CA LEU A 255 -0.71 16.14 -5.75
C LEU A 255 -1.81 15.58 -4.85
N ILE A 256 -2.64 14.66 -5.36
CA ILE A 256 -3.62 13.92 -4.56
C ILE A 256 -2.93 13.20 -3.39
N CYS A 257 -1.80 12.53 -3.64
CA CYS A 257 -0.97 11.95 -2.57
C CYS A 257 -0.59 12.97 -1.50
N ALA A 258 -0.10 14.14 -1.91
CA ALA A 258 0.29 15.21 -0.99
C ALA A 258 -0.88 15.65 -0.10
N LEU A 259 -2.07 15.85 -0.69
CA LEU A 259 -3.28 16.23 0.04
C LEU A 259 -3.75 15.14 1.01
N VAL A 260 -3.64 13.87 0.62
CA VAL A 260 -3.95 12.72 1.49
C VAL A 260 -3.02 12.67 2.69
N PHE A 261 -1.73 12.97 2.53
CA PHE A 261 -0.81 13.10 3.65
C PHE A 261 -1.25 14.19 4.63
N LEU A 262 -1.62 15.36 4.11
CA LEU A 262 -2.14 16.46 4.94
C LEU A 262 -3.43 16.08 5.66
N MET A 263 -4.38 15.40 5.00
CA MET A 263 -5.59 14.88 5.63
C MET A 263 -5.28 13.90 6.76
N GLY A 264 -4.35 12.98 6.54
CA GLY A 264 -3.92 12.06 7.58
C GLY A 264 -3.32 12.79 8.78
N VAL A 265 -2.52 13.82 8.54
CA VAL A 265 -1.93 14.66 9.60
C VAL A 265 -3.01 15.41 10.38
N THR A 266 -3.97 16.06 9.72
CA THR A 266 -5.03 16.82 10.39
C THR A 266 -5.96 15.90 11.21
N ILE A 267 -6.32 14.73 10.68
CA ILE A 267 -7.14 13.75 11.40
C ILE A 267 -6.35 13.21 12.61
N ARG A 268 -5.09 12.79 12.44
CA ARG A 268 -4.28 12.29 13.57
C ARG A 268 -4.02 13.39 14.60
N HIS A 269 -3.82 14.63 14.18
CA HIS A 269 -3.64 15.75 15.09
C HIS A 269 -4.86 15.92 16.01
N TYR A 270 -6.08 15.83 15.47
CA TYR A 270 -7.31 15.85 16.27
C TYR A 270 -7.31 14.76 17.34
N PHE A 271 -7.15 13.49 16.94
CA PHE A 271 -7.19 12.37 17.87
C PHE A 271 -6.07 12.44 18.91
N ASN A 272 -4.84 12.77 18.49
CA ASN A 272 -3.71 12.89 19.41
C ASN A 272 -3.95 13.98 20.46
N THR A 273 -4.43 15.17 20.06
CA THR A 273 -4.72 16.27 21.00
C THR A 273 -5.86 15.92 21.96
N ARG A 274 -6.89 15.21 21.47
CA ARG A 274 -8.00 14.71 22.29
C ARG A 274 -7.53 13.67 23.31
N HIS A 275 -6.74 12.69 22.89
CA HIS A 275 -6.18 11.67 23.79
C HIS A 275 -5.26 12.30 24.83
N ALA A 276 -4.47 13.31 24.46
CA ALA A 276 -3.60 14.05 25.37
C ALA A 276 -4.33 14.98 26.34
N GLY A 277 -5.67 15.07 26.30
CA GLY A 277 -6.45 15.99 27.12
C GLY A 277 -6.15 17.48 26.88
N SER A 278 -5.44 17.82 25.80
CA SER A 278 -4.88 19.16 25.56
C SER A 278 -5.84 20.09 24.81
N GLY A 279 -7.10 19.68 24.62
CA GLY A 279 -8.15 20.49 24.00
C GLY A 279 -9.00 19.73 22.97
N ASN A 280 -9.76 20.49 22.18
CA ASN A 280 -10.63 19.96 21.13
C ASN A 280 -10.45 20.75 19.81
N PRO A 281 -9.43 20.43 18.99
CA PRO A 281 -9.08 21.22 17.81
C PRO A 281 -10.03 20.92 16.64
N THR A 282 -11.28 21.36 16.73
CA THR A 282 -12.33 21.05 15.73
C THR A 282 -12.05 21.62 14.34
N TRP A 283 -11.19 22.63 14.23
CA TRP A 283 -10.75 23.23 12.96
C TRP A 283 -10.13 22.20 12.00
N THR A 284 -9.52 21.14 12.53
CA THR A 284 -8.90 20.10 11.72
C THR A 284 -9.90 19.39 10.82
N TRP A 285 -11.17 19.27 11.25
CA TRP A 285 -12.23 18.68 10.44
C TRP A 285 -12.59 19.54 9.24
N LEU A 286 -12.67 20.86 9.44
CA LEU A 286 -12.89 21.79 8.34
C LEU A 286 -11.75 21.73 7.32
N VAL A 287 -10.49 21.75 7.79
CA VAL A 287 -9.32 21.63 6.89
C VAL A 287 -9.34 20.28 6.16
N THR A 288 -9.65 19.19 6.85
CA THR A 288 -9.75 17.86 6.22
C THR A 288 -10.84 17.83 5.15
N ALA A 289 -12.01 18.42 5.41
CA ALA A 289 -13.10 18.51 4.45
C ALA A 289 -12.70 19.33 3.21
N LEU A 290 -12.03 20.47 3.41
CA LEU A 290 -11.54 21.30 2.30
C LEU A 290 -10.48 20.57 1.46
N LEU A 291 -9.55 19.85 2.10
CA LEU A 291 -8.57 19.02 1.40
C LEU A 291 -9.25 17.91 0.59
N PHE A 292 -10.26 17.27 1.16
CA PHE A 292 -11.03 16.24 0.47
C PHE A 292 -11.80 16.78 -0.74
N LEU A 293 -12.42 17.97 -0.62
CA LEU A 293 -13.06 18.65 -1.75
C LEU A 293 -12.05 19.01 -2.84
N CYS A 294 -10.84 19.44 -2.48
CA CYS A 294 -9.76 19.68 -3.44
C CYS A 294 -9.35 18.40 -4.17
N ILE A 295 -9.23 17.28 -3.47
CA ILE A 295 -8.96 15.96 -4.09
C ILE A 295 -10.08 15.61 -5.07
N MET A 296 -11.35 15.71 -4.65
CA MET A 296 -12.49 15.43 -5.52
C MET A 296 -12.46 16.28 -6.79
N TRP A 297 -12.14 17.57 -6.65
CA TRP A 297 -12.02 18.48 -7.79
C TRP A 297 -10.86 18.10 -8.73
N LEU A 298 -9.68 17.78 -8.20
CA LEU A 298 -8.54 17.30 -8.99
C LEU A 298 -8.83 15.96 -9.70
N SER A 299 -9.71 15.14 -9.12
CA SER A 299 -10.22 13.90 -9.71
C SER A 299 -11.33 14.13 -10.74
N THR A 300 -11.72 15.36 -11.06
CA THR A 300 -12.65 15.65 -12.18
C THR A 300 -11.95 15.96 -13.50
N ALA A 301 -10.63 16.19 -13.46
CA ALA A 301 -9.84 16.41 -14.67
C ALA A 301 -9.92 15.18 -15.60
N PRO A 302 -9.91 15.36 -16.94
CA PRO A 302 -10.01 14.26 -17.88
C PRO A 302 -8.94 13.20 -17.59
N MET A 303 -9.37 11.96 -17.30
CA MET A 303 -8.48 10.85 -16.95
C MET A 303 -7.91 10.11 -18.17
N VAL A 304 -8.19 10.62 -19.37
CA VAL A 304 -7.84 9.97 -20.63
C VAL A 304 -6.79 10.84 -21.31
N LYS A 305 -5.52 10.49 -21.11
CA LYS A 305 -4.54 10.77 -22.16
C LYS A 305 -4.85 9.79 -23.29
N PRO A 306 -4.99 10.24 -24.55
CA PRO A 306 -4.90 9.34 -25.67
C PRO A 306 -3.53 8.68 -25.57
N LEU A 307 -3.47 7.39 -25.26
CA LEU A 307 -2.25 6.63 -25.49
C LEU A 307 -2.01 6.73 -27.00
N GLU A 308 -0.86 7.27 -27.39
CA GLU A 308 -0.37 7.02 -28.75
C GLU A 308 -0.37 5.50 -28.93
N GLU A 309 -1.14 5.01 -29.91
CA GLU A 309 -1.22 3.59 -30.24
C GLU A 309 0.18 3.12 -30.65
N SER A 310 0.94 2.64 -29.67
CA SER A 310 2.08 1.79 -29.97
C SER A 310 1.51 0.41 -30.28
N ASP A 311 1.40 0.10 -31.57
CA ASP A 311 1.07 -1.24 -32.09
C ASP A 311 2.15 -2.29 -31.75
N ALA A 312 3.21 -1.90 -31.03
CA ALA A 312 4.30 -2.80 -30.66
C ALA A 312 3.87 -3.77 -29.55
N LEU A 313 3.47 -4.98 -29.96
CA LEU A 313 3.21 -6.10 -29.06
C LEU A 313 4.51 -6.62 -28.44
N SER A 314 4.50 -6.91 -27.14
CA SER A 314 5.57 -7.64 -26.46
C SER A 314 5.72 -9.05 -27.04
N GLU A 315 6.87 -9.70 -26.82
CA GLU A 315 7.12 -11.08 -27.30
C GLU A 315 6.02 -12.06 -26.84
N LYS A 316 5.49 -11.85 -25.63
CA LYS A 316 4.39 -12.65 -25.07
C LYS A 316 3.05 -12.35 -25.77
N GLN A 317 2.76 -11.07 -26.00
CA GLN A 317 1.55 -10.65 -26.71
C GLN A 317 1.54 -11.12 -28.17
N GLN A 318 2.70 -11.13 -28.83
CA GLN A 318 2.84 -11.65 -30.19
C GLN A 318 2.45 -13.14 -30.29
N ILE A 319 2.84 -13.96 -29.31
CA ILE A 319 2.44 -15.37 -29.25
C ILE A 319 0.92 -15.47 -29.11
N PHE A 320 0.30 -14.74 -28.18
CA PHE A 320 -1.15 -14.74 -28.02
C PHE A 320 -1.90 -14.24 -29.27
N ALA A 321 -1.34 -13.26 -29.99
CA ALA A 321 -1.94 -12.72 -31.22
C ALA A 321 -1.75 -13.62 -32.44
N ALA A 322 -0.74 -14.49 -32.45
CA ALA A 322 -0.39 -15.34 -33.60
C ALA A 322 -1.17 -16.66 -33.65
N VAL A 323 -1.81 -17.04 -32.54
CA VAL A 323 -2.62 -18.25 -32.41
C VAL A 323 -3.89 -18.16 -33.28
N GLU A 324 -4.22 -19.24 -33.99
CA GLU A 324 -5.32 -19.30 -34.97
C GLU A 324 -6.67 -18.85 -34.38
N GLU A 325 -6.94 -19.22 -33.12
CA GLU A 325 -8.18 -18.87 -32.43
C GLU A 325 -8.32 -17.38 -32.08
N PHE A 326 -7.25 -16.59 -32.19
CA PHE A 326 -7.22 -15.22 -31.66
C PHE A 326 -8.27 -14.31 -32.29
N ASP A 327 -8.46 -14.35 -33.61
CA ASP A 327 -9.39 -13.44 -34.29
C ASP A 327 -10.84 -13.67 -33.81
N HIS A 328 -11.25 -14.92 -33.62
CA HIS A 328 -12.56 -15.24 -33.05
C HIS A 328 -12.69 -14.83 -31.58
N VAL A 329 -11.64 -15.03 -30.77
CA VAL A 329 -11.63 -14.56 -29.38
C VAL A 329 -11.69 -13.04 -29.29
N GLN A 330 -11.04 -12.33 -30.21
CA GLN A 330 -11.10 -10.87 -30.27
C GLN A 330 -12.55 -10.41 -30.51
N GLU A 331 -13.28 -11.03 -31.44
CA GLU A 331 -14.69 -10.73 -31.68
C GLU A 331 -15.54 -10.94 -30.42
N ILE A 332 -15.35 -12.06 -29.72
CA ILE A 332 -16.04 -12.36 -28.46
C ILE A 332 -15.72 -11.29 -27.40
N VAL A 333 -14.45 -10.99 -27.18
CA VAL A 333 -14.02 -10.08 -26.11
C VAL A 333 -14.50 -8.65 -26.41
N VAL A 334 -14.38 -8.18 -27.65
CA VAL A 334 -14.91 -6.88 -28.04
C VAL A 334 -16.43 -6.85 -27.89
N GLY A 335 -17.14 -7.88 -28.36
CA GLY A 335 -18.61 -7.95 -28.28
C GLY A 335 -19.16 -8.05 -26.86
N ARG A 336 -18.48 -8.79 -25.96
CA ARG A 336 -18.99 -9.11 -24.61
C ARG A 336 -18.41 -8.23 -23.51
N CYS A 337 -17.24 -7.62 -23.70
CA CYS A 337 -16.49 -6.95 -22.64
C CYS A 337 -16.22 -5.46 -22.91
N SER A 338 -16.02 -5.03 -24.16
CA SER A 338 -15.59 -3.66 -24.48
C SER A 338 -16.59 -2.59 -24.00
N MET A 339 -17.89 -2.88 -23.96
CA MET A 339 -18.90 -1.92 -23.47
C MET A 339 -18.61 -1.38 -22.06
N CYS A 340 -17.97 -2.19 -21.22
CA CYS A 340 -17.53 -1.83 -19.87
C CYS A 340 -16.04 -1.51 -19.81
N HIS A 341 -15.24 -2.11 -20.69
CA HIS A 341 -13.77 -2.09 -20.68
C HIS A 341 -13.19 -1.35 -21.89
N ALA A 342 -13.86 -0.31 -22.39
CA ALA A 342 -13.32 0.60 -23.41
C ALA A 342 -12.67 1.82 -22.77
N ARG A 343 -11.85 2.54 -23.53
CA ARG A 343 -11.35 3.87 -23.13
C ARG A 343 -12.51 4.84 -22.88
N GLU A 344 -13.60 4.68 -23.63
CA GLU A 344 -14.89 5.35 -23.42
C GLU A 344 -15.99 4.29 -23.21
N PRO A 345 -16.26 3.86 -21.97
CA PRO A 345 -17.31 2.88 -21.70
C PRO A 345 -18.70 3.41 -22.07
N VAL A 346 -19.53 2.54 -22.62
CA VAL A 346 -20.91 2.86 -23.05
C VAL A 346 -21.98 2.21 -22.18
N TYR A 347 -21.59 1.35 -21.23
CA TYR A 347 -22.52 0.72 -20.29
C TYR A 347 -22.98 1.72 -19.21
N GLU A 348 -24.30 1.80 -19.00
CA GLU A 348 -24.89 2.75 -18.04
C GLU A 348 -24.32 2.56 -16.63
N GLY A 349 -23.89 3.66 -16.01
CA GLY A 349 -23.29 3.66 -14.67
C GLY A 349 -21.79 3.37 -14.64
N ILE A 350 -21.19 2.93 -15.75
CA ILE A 350 -19.73 2.78 -15.88
C ILE A 350 -19.18 4.01 -16.60
N ARG A 351 -18.43 4.84 -15.88
CA ARG A 351 -17.81 6.06 -16.44
C ARG A 351 -16.36 5.86 -16.89
N TYR A 352 -15.70 4.86 -16.32
CA TYR A 352 -14.31 4.50 -16.61
C TYR A 352 -14.18 2.99 -16.56
N ALA A 353 -13.31 2.43 -17.40
CA ALA A 353 -13.07 1.00 -17.42
C ALA A 353 -12.71 0.48 -16.02
N PRO A 354 -13.43 -0.53 -15.47
CA PRO A 354 -13.13 -1.07 -14.16
C PRO A 354 -11.68 -1.55 -14.07
N ASN A 355 -10.98 -1.17 -12.99
CA ASN A 355 -9.56 -1.43 -12.77
C ASN A 355 -8.61 -0.92 -13.88
N HIS A 356 -9.09 -0.02 -14.75
CA HIS A 356 -8.33 0.49 -15.89
C HIS A 356 -7.87 -0.63 -16.86
N VAL A 357 -8.67 -1.68 -16.96
CA VAL A 357 -8.48 -2.77 -17.92
C VAL A 357 -9.23 -2.40 -19.19
N PHE A 358 -8.50 -2.23 -20.28
CA PHE A 358 -9.07 -2.03 -21.61
C PHE A 358 -9.11 -3.33 -22.39
N LEU A 359 -10.13 -3.49 -23.25
CA LEU A 359 -10.42 -4.70 -24.03
C LEU A 359 -11.00 -4.32 -25.41
N GLU A 360 -10.39 -3.34 -26.10
CA GLU A 360 -10.86 -2.82 -27.39
C GLU A 360 -9.91 -3.09 -28.56
N SER A 361 -8.60 -3.24 -28.32
CA SER A 361 -7.59 -3.51 -29.35
C SER A 361 -6.91 -4.88 -29.20
N ARG A 362 -6.20 -5.32 -30.24
CA ARG A 362 -5.37 -6.55 -30.19
C ARG A 362 -4.32 -6.49 -29.07
N ALA A 363 -3.69 -5.34 -28.87
CA ALA A 363 -2.72 -5.14 -27.80
C ALA A 363 -3.37 -5.25 -26.42
N ASP A 364 -4.54 -4.64 -26.24
CA ASP A 364 -5.29 -4.66 -24.98
C ASP A 364 -5.73 -6.08 -24.60
N ILE A 365 -6.28 -6.84 -25.55
CA ILE A 365 -6.79 -8.20 -25.32
C ILE A 365 -5.64 -9.15 -25.00
N THR A 366 -4.54 -9.10 -25.75
CA THR A 366 -3.37 -9.97 -25.51
C THR A 366 -2.65 -9.62 -24.22
N ALA A 367 -2.61 -8.34 -23.81
CA ALA A 367 -2.08 -7.94 -22.51
C ALA A 367 -2.89 -8.53 -21.36
N GLN A 368 -4.21 -8.69 -21.55
CA GLN A 368 -5.14 -9.18 -20.53
C GLN A 368 -5.48 -10.68 -20.67
N ALA A 369 -4.76 -11.43 -21.52
CA ALA A 369 -5.09 -12.83 -21.85
C ALA A 369 -5.31 -13.72 -20.61
N LYS A 370 -4.44 -13.62 -19.60
CA LYS A 370 -4.58 -14.38 -18.34
C LYS A 370 -5.85 -13.98 -17.57
N ALA A 371 -6.16 -12.69 -17.49
CA ALA A 371 -7.34 -12.19 -16.79
C ALA A 371 -8.62 -12.61 -17.51
N ILE A 372 -8.66 -12.52 -18.83
CA ILE A 372 -9.78 -12.98 -19.68
C ILE A 372 -9.99 -14.49 -19.49
N TYR A 373 -8.92 -15.28 -19.54
CA TYR A 373 -8.98 -16.72 -19.29
C TYR A 373 -9.57 -17.05 -17.91
N LEU A 374 -9.07 -16.40 -16.85
CA LEU A 374 -9.52 -16.67 -15.48
C LEU A 374 -10.96 -16.22 -15.23
N HIS A 375 -11.32 -15.01 -15.64
CA HIS A 375 -12.61 -14.40 -15.30
C HIS A 375 -13.76 -14.77 -16.25
N SER A 376 -13.46 -14.95 -17.54
CA SER A 376 -14.47 -15.22 -18.57
C SER A 376 -14.37 -16.63 -19.14
N GLY A 377 -13.20 -17.24 -19.19
CA GLY A 377 -13.03 -18.61 -19.69
C GLY A 377 -13.38 -19.67 -18.65
N VAL A 378 -12.53 -19.84 -17.63
CA VAL A 378 -12.67 -20.93 -16.63
C VAL A 378 -13.66 -20.62 -15.51
N THR A 379 -14.03 -19.36 -15.32
CA THR A 379 -15.08 -18.96 -14.38
C THR A 379 -16.18 -18.18 -15.10
N HIS A 380 -17.27 -17.94 -14.38
CA HIS A 380 -18.39 -17.11 -14.81
C HIS A 380 -18.39 -15.75 -14.09
N ALA A 381 -17.21 -15.31 -13.61
CA ALA A 381 -17.09 -14.06 -12.86
C ALA A 381 -17.31 -12.84 -13.76
N MET A 382 -16.89 -12.95 -15.02
CA MET A 382 -17.14 -11.97 -16.07
C MET A 382 -17.87 -12.62 -17.25
N PRO A 383 -18.77 -11.88 -17.92
CA PRO A 383 -19.38 -10.62 -17.47
C PRO A 383 -20.18 -10.81 -16.16
N PRO A 384 -20.24 -9.82 -15.25
CA PRO A 384 -20.94 -9.98 -13.97
C PRO A 384 -22.42 -10.31 -14.21
N ALA A 385 -22.94 -11.33 -13.52
CA ALA A 385 -24.31 -11.83 -13.72
C ALA A 385 -24.66 -12.19 -15.19
N ASN A 386 -23.63 -12.41 -16.03
CA ASN A 386 -23.75 -12.63 -17.46
C ASN A 386 -24.57 -11.56 -18.21
N VAL A 387 -24.45 -10.29 -17.83
CA VAL A 387 -25.24 -9.17 -18.41
C VAL A 387 -25.15 -9.03 -19.92
N THR A 388 -24.08 -9.50 -20.56
CA THR A 388 -23.94 -9.48 -22.03
C THR A 388 -24.26 -10.83 -22.67
N TRP A 389 -24.86 -11.77 -21.94
CA TRP A 389 -25.31 -13.08 -22.43
C TRP A 389 -24.20 -13.87 -23.13
N MET A 390 -23.05 -13.97 -22.47
CA MET A 390 -21.94 -14.76 -22.98
C MET A 390 -22.26 -16.26 -22.88
N GLU A 391 -22.11 -16.96 -23.99
CA GLU A 391 -22.45 -18.38 -24.16
C GLU A 391 -21.28 -19.31 -23.80
N GLN A 392 -21.54 -20.60 -23.59
CA GLN A 392 -20.52 -21.55 -23.13
C GLN A 392 -19.45 -21.83 -24.20
N ASP A 393 -19.86 -21.90 -25.46
CA ASP A 393 -18.95 -22.07 -26.60
C ASP A 393 -17.96 -20.90 -26.74
N GLU A 394 -18.43 -19.67 -26.51
CA GLU A 394 -17.57 -18.48 -26.47
C GLU A 394 -16.54 -18.57 -25.33
N ARG A 395 -16.93 -19.09 -24.16
CA ARG A 395 -16.02 -19.32 -23.02
C ARG A 395 -15.01 -20.41 -23.35
N ASP A 396 -15.45 -21.49 -23.98
CA ASP A 396 -14.61 -22.60 -24.41
C ASP A 396 -13.59 -22.16 -25.47
N ALA A 397 -13.97 -21.23 -26.37
CA ALA A 397 -13.05 -20.62 -27.34
C ALA A 397 -11.94 -19.83 -26.65
N ILE A 398 -12.26 -19.02 -25.63
CA ILE A 398 -11.26 -18.31 -24.82
C ILE A 398 -10.32 -19.29 -24.11
N VAL A 399 -10.87 -20.36 -23.54
CA VAL A 399 -10.08 -21.41 -22.88
C VAL A 399 -9.14 -22.08 -23.88
N LYS A 400 -9.63 -22.42 -25.07
CA LYS A 400 -8.83 -23.05 -26.13
C LYS A 400 -7.69 -22.13 -26.56
N TRP A 401 -7.99 -20.89 -26.92
CA TRP A 401 -7.00 -19.89 -27.33
C TRP A 401 -5.89 -19.73 -26.29
N PHE A 402 -6.25 -19.51 -25.02
CA PHE A 402 -5.26 -19.33 -23.96
C PHE A 402 -4.38 -20.56 -23.79
N ARG A 403 -4.96 -21.77 -23.91
CA ARG A 403 -4.22 -23.02 -23.79
C ARG A 403 -3.25 -23.23 -24.94
N THR A 404 -3.71 -23.07 -26.19
CA THR A 404 -2.86 -23.17 -27.38
C THR A 404 -1.69 -22.22 -27.28
N ALA A 405 -1.94 -20.94 -26.96
CA ALA A 405 -0.90 -19.93 -26.81
C ALA A 405 0.11 -20.28 -25.70
N MET A 406 -0.35 -20.82 -24.56
CA MET A 406 0.54 -21.23 -23.48
C MET A 406 1.37 -22.46 -23.87
N ASP A 407 0.83 -23.41 -24.61
CA ASP A 407 1.56 -24.61 -25.04
C ASP A 407 2.66 -24.27 -26.07
N GLU A 408 2.44 -23.25 -26.90
CA GLU A 408 3.45 -22.69 -27.81
C GLU A 408 4.46 -21.77 -27.11
N MET A 409 4.18 -21.34 -25.87
CA MET A 409 4.98 -20.35 -25.17
C MET A 409 6.28 -20.95 -24.62
N PRO A 410 7.45 -20.37 -24.94
CA PRO A 410 8.70 -20.76 -24.30
C PRO A 410 8.61 -20.68 -22.78
N LEU A 411 9.15 -21.67 -22.08
CA LEU A 411 9.14 -21.76 -20.60
C LEU A 411 9.66 -20.48 -19.91
N ARG A 412 10.61 -19.77 -20.54
CA ARG A 412 11.15 -18.48 -20.06
C ARG A 412 10.11 -17.34 -20.04
N LEU A 413 9.13 -17.39 -20.94
CA LEU A 413 8.05 -16.41 -21.08
C LEU A 413 6.79 -16.85 -20.32
N ALA A 414 6.56 -18.16 -20.19
CA ALA A 414 5.40 -18.70 -19.46
C ALA A 414 5.46 -18.48 -17.93
N VAL A 415 6.67 -18.30 -17.38
CA VAL A 415 6.91 -18.07 -15.94
C VAL A 415 6.98 -16.58 -15.59
N ARG A 416 7.10 -15.69 -16.60
CA ARG A 416 6.93 -14.23 -16.47
C ARG A 416 5.46 -13.89 -16.69
#